data_AF-A0A822A5N5-F1
#
_entry.id   AF-A0A822A5N5-F1
#
_cell.length_a   1.000
_cell.length_b   1.000
_cell.length_c   1.000
_cell.angle_alpha   90.00
_cell.angle_beta   90.00
_cell.angle_gamma   90.00
#
_symmetry.space_group_name_H-M   'P 1'
#
loop_
_entity.id
_entity.type
_entity.pdbx_description
1 polymer ?
#
loop_
_entity_poly.entity_id
_entity_poly.type
_entity_poly.pdbx_seq_one_letter_code
_entity_poly.pdbx_strand_id
1 'polypeptide(L)'
;RKEIRPEGVQYIIDSLIESLLENPDRRFIYVEIAFFWRWWIQQTEDTQNTVKQLVNQGRLEFISGGWSMHDEGATHYNSIIDQHTLGAEFLRDQFGACGRPKIGWQIDPFGHSREVASLFAQMGFDGLFFGKFDYQDHEQRNATKTLEIIWKASANLGEYKYRYN
;
A
#
# COMPACT_ATOMS: atom_id res chain seq x y z
N ARG A 1 -25.55 8.49 -24.08
CA ARG A 1 -24.62 9.49 -23.49
C ARG A 1 -24.22 8.93 -22.12
N LYS A 2 -22.98 8.49 -21.91
CA LYS A 2 -22.52 8.07 -20.58
C LYS A 2 -22.45 9.32 -19.71
N GLU A 3 -23.23 9.36 -18.64
CA GLU A 3 -23.09 10.36 -17.59
C GLU A 3 -21.66 10.29 -17.04
N ILE A 4 -20.92 11.37 -17.19
CA ILE A 4 -19.65 11.55 -16.48
C ILE A 4 -20.05 11.78 -15.03
N ARG A 5 -19.92 10.75 -14.20
CA ARG A 5 -20.13 10.89 -12.77
C ARG A 5 -19.02 11.79 -12.21
N PRO A 6 -19.32 12.74 -11.31
CA PRO A 6 -18.32 13.61 -10.67
C PRO A 6 -17.47 12.88 -9.62
N GLU A 7 -17.29 11.57 -9.74
CA GLU A 7 -16.49 10.76 -8.82
C GLU A 7 -15.01 10.94 -9.22
N GLY A 8 -14.29 11.76 -8.47
CA GLY A 8 -12.88 12.05 -8.71
C GLY A 8 -12.05 11.70 -7.48
N VAL A 9 -11.01 10.88 -7.67
CA VAL A 9 -10.04 10.59 -6.59
C VAL A 9 -9.44 11.88 -6.03
N GLN A 10 -9.34 12.93 -6.83
CA GLN A 10 -8.92 14.26 -6.38
C GLN A 10 -9.76 14.77 -5.20
N TYR A 11 -11.08 14.66 -5.26
CA TYR A 11 -11.98 15.15 -4.20
C TYR A 11 -11.84 14.33 -2.91
N ILE A 12 -11.53 13.04 -3.05
CA ILE A 12 -11.23 12.17 -1.91
C ILE A 12 -9.94 12.64 -1.25
N ILE A 13 -8.89 12.92 -2.01
CA ILE A 13 -7.62 13.38 -1.44
C ILE A 13 -7.76 14.78 -0.84
N ASP A 14 -8.44 15.71 -1.51
CA ASP A 14 -8.66 17.08 -1.01
C ASP A 14 -9.38 17.06 0.35
N SER A 15 -10.54 16.40 0.41
CA SER A 15 -11.33 16.29 1.64
C SER A 15 -10.63 15.47 2.73
N LEU A 16 -9.78 14.51 2.36
CA LEU A 16 -8.92 13.79 3.29
C LEU A 16 -7.92 14.73 3.96
N ILE A 17 -7.21 15.55 3.19
CA ILE A 17 -6.22 16.48 3.75
C ILE A 17 -6.90 17.47 4.69
N GLU A 18 -8.03 18.06 4.29
CA GLU A 18 -8.85 18.92 5.15
C GLU A 18 -9.26 18.19 6.44
N SER A 19 -9.79 16.98 6.31
CA SER A 19 -10.21 16.17 7.46
C SER A 19 -9.06 15.87 8.42
N LEU A 20 -7.85 15.62 7.92
CA LEU A 20 -6.68 15.44 8.78
C LEU A 20 -6.30 16.75 9.48
N LEU A 21 -6.42 17.91 8.84
CA LEU A 21 -6.10 19.19 9.49
C LEU A 21 -7.07 19.55 10.61
N GLU A 22 -8.34 19.19 10.48
CA GLU A 22 -9.36 19.51 11.47
C GLU A 22 -9.19 18.81 12.83
N ASN A 23 -8.63 17.59 12.85
CA ASN A 23 -8.51 16.81 14.08
C ASN A 23 -7.17 16.06 14.11
N PRO A 24 -6.26 16.38 15.05
CA PRO A 24 -4.93 15.80 15.14
C PRO A 24 -4.90 14.28 15.42
N ASP A 25 -5.97 13.71 15.97
CA ASP A 25 -6.05 12.27 16.26
C ASP A 25 -6.41 11.43 15.03
N ARG A 26 -6.93 12.06 13.97
CA ARG A 26 -7.28 11.36 12.74
C ARG A 26 -6.02 10.86 12.03
N ARG A 27 -6.13 9.64 11.50
CA ARG A 27 -5.14 8.98 10.66
C ARG A 27 -5.78 8.40 9.41
N PHE A 28 -5.00 8.26 8.36
CA PHE A 28 -5.45 7.66 7.11
C PHE A 28 -4.32 6.93 6.40
N ILE A 29 -4.66 5.83 5.75
CA ILE A 29 -3.75 5.04 4.92
C ILE A 29 -4.07 5.25 3.45
N TYR A 30 -3.05 5.43 2.61
CA TYR A 30 -3.21 5.62 1.16
C TYR A 30 -2.39 4.59 0.39
N VAL A 31 -2.96 3.98 -0.66
CA VAL A 31 -2.41 2.79 -1.33
C VAL A 31 -1.86 3.11 -2.73
N GLU A 32 -2.69 3.61 -3.64
CA GLU A 32 -2.37 3.68 -5.08
C GLU A 32 -1.59 4.94 -5.48
N ILE A 33 -0.26 4.82 -5.56
CA ILE A 33 0.62 5.97 -5.81
C ILE A 33 0.37 6.64 -7.16
N ALA A 34 -0.15 5.95 -8.17
CA ALA A 34 -0.51 6.57 -9.45
C ALA A 34 -1.50 7.72 -9.29
N PHE A 35 -2.55 7.53 -8.47
CA PHE A 35 -3.55 8.58 -8.25
C PHE A 35 -3.00 9.70 -7.37
N PHE A 36 -2.24 9.33 -6.33
CA PHE A 36 -1.62 10.32 -5.46
C PHE A 36 -0.63 11.20 -6.23
N TRP A 37 0.22 10.62 -7.07
CA TRP A 37 1.16 11.35 -7.93
C TRP A 37 0.44 12.31 -8.87
N ARG A 38 -0.64 11.86 -9.54
CA ARG A 38 -1.44 12.71 -10.43
C ARG A 38 -2.05 13.91 -9.71
N TRP A 39 -2.49 13.71 -8.46
CA TRP A 39 -2.99 14.78 -7.61
C TRP A 39 -1.85 15.70 -7.15
N TRP A 40 -0.74 15.13 -6.71
CA TRP A 40 0.43 15.82 -6.14
C TRP A 40 1.03 16.88 -7.07
N ILE A 41 1.20 16.54 -8.35
CA ILE A 41 1.83 17.44 -9.34
C ILE A 41 0.96 18.67 -9.69
N GLN A 42 -0.29 18.70 -9.23
CA GLN A 42 -1.21 19.82 -9.43
C GLN A 42 -1.32 20.73 -8.20
N GLN A 43 -0.68 20.35 -7.09
CA GLN A 43 -0.80 21.06 -5.82
C GLN A 43 0.15 22.25 -5.70
N THR A 44 -0.26 23.24 -4.92
CA THR A 44 0.60 24.36 -4.52
C THR A 44 1.68 23.90 -3.54
N GLU A 45 2.75 24.67 -3.40
CA GLU A 45 3.80 24.40 -2.43
C GLU A 45 3.27 24.34 -0.99
N ASP A 46 2.29 25.18 -0.64
CA ASP A 46 1.66 25.20 0.68
C ASP A 46 0.93 23.88 0.98
N THR A 47 0.14 23.39 0.03
CA THR A 47 -0.54 22.09 0.16
C THR A 47 0.47 20.96 0.24
N GLN A 48 1.51 20.97 -0.61
CA GLN A 48 2.57 19.95 -0.57
C GLN A 48 3.31 19.94 0.78
N ASN A 49 3.62 21.10 1.34
CA ASN A 49 4.26 21.23 2.64
C ASN A 49 3.36 20.71 3.77
N THR A 50 2.06 21.00 3.69
CA THR A 50 1.05 20.52 4.63
C THR A 50 0.99 18.99 4.62
N VAL A 51 0.93 18.37 3.44
CA VAL A 51 0.92 16.92 3.30
C VAL A 51 2.21 16.29 3.81
N LYS A 52 3.38 16.88 3.50
CA LYS A 52 4.67 16.43 4.04
C LYS A 52 4.67 16.45 5.56
N GLN A 53 4.07 17.47 6.20
CA GLN A 53 3.92 17.50 7.66
C GLN A 53 3.03 16.37 8.16
N LEU A 54 1.88 16.11 7.53
CA LEU A 54 0.99 15.01 7.90
C LEU A 54 1.66 13.64 7.78
N VAL A 55 2.46 13.42 6.73
CA VAL A 55 3.24 12.19 6.54
C VAL A 55 4.33 12.06 7.61
N ASN A 56 5.07 13.13 7.89
CA ASN A 56 6.09 13.13 8.94
C ASN A 56 5.52 12.88 10.35
N GLN A 57 4.27 13.27 10.59
CA GLN A 57 3.57 13.01 11.83
C GLN A 57 2.98 11.57 11.91
N GLY A 58 3.06 10.79 10.83
CA GLY A 58 2.44 9.46 10.74
C GLY A 58 0.91 9.50 10.69
N ARG A 59 0.34 10.63 10.26
CA ARG A 59 -1.12 10.84 10.18
C ARG A 59 -1.66 10.47 8.81
N LEU A 60 -0.86 10.70 7.77
CA LEU A 60 -1.06 10.12 6.46
C LEU A 60 0.06 9.10 6.22
N GLU A 61 -0.30 7.82 6.11
CA GLU A 61 0.67 6.74 5.89
C GLU A 61 0.46 6.10 4.52
N PHE A 62 1.55 5.89 3.77
CA PHE A 62 1.50 5.14 2.53
C PHE A 62 1.72 3.66 2.82
N ILE A 63 0.80 2.81 2.34
CA ILE A 63 0.87 1.35 2.47
C ILE A 63 0.90 0.71 1.08
N SER A 64 1.54 -0.44 0.92
CA SER A 64 2.01 -1.00 -0.36
C SER A 64 2.98 -0.10 -1.14
N GLY A 65 2.62 1.17 -1.39
CA GLY A 65 3.42 2.15 -2.13
C GLY A 65 3.74 1.76 -3.57
N GLY A 66 2.99 0.83 -4.15
CA GLY A 66 3.03 0.54 -5.58
C GLY A 66 2.28 1.60 -6.39
N TRP A 67 2.61 1.72 -7.67
CA TRP A 67 1.81 2.50 -8.61
C TRP A 67 0.32 2.10 -8.57
N SER A 68 0.03 0.81 -8.41
CA SER A 68 -1.31 0.29 -8.16
C SER A 68 -1.28 -0.91 -7.21
N MET A 69 -2.46 -1.31 -6.72
CA MET A 69 -2.68 -2.67 -6.22
C MET A 69 -2.69 -3.62 -7.43
N HIS A 70 -1.63 -4.38 -7.63
CA HIS A 70 -1.48 -5.26 -8.79
C HIS A 70 -2.25 -6.57 -8.61
N ASP A 71 -2.71 -7.15 -9.72
CA ASP A 71 -3.19 -8.52 -9.72
C ASP A 71 -2.07 -9.50 -9.37
N GLU A 72 -2.41 -10.64 -8.77
CA GLU A 72 -1.46 -11.68 -8.36
C GLU A 72 -1.59 -12.96 -9.20
N GLY A 73 -2.63 -13.08 -10.05
CA GLY A 73 -2.87 -14.28 -10.86
C GLY A 73 -2.23 -14.24 -12.25
N ALA A 74 -2.16 -13.05 -12.87
CA ALA A 74 -1.76 -12.88 -14.27
C ALA A 74 -0.61 -11.87 -14.47
N THR A 75 0.05 -11.43 -13.40
CA THR A 75 1.18 -10.51 -13.48
C THR A 75 2.52 -11.23 -13.44
N HIS A 76 3.49 -10.74 -14.23
CA HIS A 76 4.86 -11.22 -14.17
C HIS A 76 5.63 -10.47 -13.07
N TYR A 77 6.50 -11.16 -12.34
CA TYR A 77 7.22 -10.58 -11.20
C TYR A 77 8.03 -9.31 -11.57
N ASN A 78 8.59 -9.22 -12.78
CA ASN A 78 9.25 -7.99 -13.25
C ASN A 78 8.31 -6.80 -13.21
N SER A 79 7.07 -6.93 -13.70
CA SER A 79 6.08 -5.84 -13.68
C SER A 79 5.69 -5.44 -12.25
N ILE A 80 5.63 -6.40 -11.34
CA ILE A 80 5.37 -6.15 -9.91
C ILE A 80 6.51 -5.30 -9.32
N ILE A 81 7.75 -5.69 -9.58
CA ILE A 81 8.95 -4.97 -9.13
C ILE A 81 9.00 -3.57 -9.74
N ASP A 82 8.78 -3.44 -11.05
CA ASP A 82 8.85 -2.15 -11.75
C ASP A 82 7.84 -1.15 -11.18
N GLN A 83 6.58 -1.56 -11.01
CA GLN A 83 5.55 -0.65 -10.51
C GLN A 83 5.73 -0.30 -9.03
N HIS A 84 6.31 -1.21 -8.22
CA HIS A 84 6.71 -0.89 -6.83
C HIS A 84 7.92 0.04 -6.78
N THR A 85 8.88 -0.15 -7.69
CA THR A 85 10.07 0.71 -7.78
C THR A 85 9.66 2.13 -8.12
N LEU A 86 8.80 2.31 -9.13
CA LEU A 86 8.31 3.63 -9.53
C LEU A 86 7.59 4.36 -8.39
N GLY A 87 6.73 3.66 -7.65
CA GLY A 87 6.04 4.23 -6.49
C GLY A 87 7.00 4.55 -5.34
N ALA A 88 7.94 3.66 -5.04
CA ALA A 88 8.94 3.84 -4.00
C ALA A 88 9.90 5.01 -4.28
N GLU A 89 10.32 5.20 -5.53
CA GLU A 89 11.16 6.33 -5.93
C GLU A 89 10.43 7.65 -5.71
N PHE A 90 9.19 7.76 -6.18
CA PHE A 90 8.37 8.95 -5.94
C PHE A 90 8.21 9.25 -4.44
N LEU A 91 7.86 8.23 -3.65
CA LEU A 91 7.66 8.41 -2.20
C LEU A 91 8.94 8.82 -1.48
N ARG A 92 10.07 8.21 -1.83
CA ARG A 92 11.39 8.56 -1.31
C ARG A 92 11.74 10.02 -1.62
N ASP A 93 11.54 10.43 -2.87
CA ASP A 93 11.96 11.75 -3.33
C ASP A 93 11.10 12.87 -2.72
N GLN A 94 9.81 12.63 -2.46
CA GLN A 94 8.91 13.63 -1.88
C GLN A 94 8.85 13.62 -0.35
N PHE A 95 8.95 12.46 0.29
CA PHE A 95 8.66 12.27 1.71
C PHE A 95 9.81 11.63 2.51
N GLY A 96 10.92 11.28 1.85
CA GLY A 96 12.09 10.70 2.50
C GLY A 96 11.77 9.41 3.26
N ALA A 97 12.39 9.25 4.44
CA ALA A 97 12.21 8.05 5.26
C ALA A 97 10.76 7.86 5.76
N CYS A 98 10.02 8.94 6.00
CA CYS A 98 8.64 8.88 6.49
C CYS A 98 7.65 8.39 5.42
N GLY A 99 8.00 8.52 4.13
CA GLY A 99 7.19 8.02 3.03
C GLY A 99 7.35 6.53 2.74
N ARG A 100 8.30 5.84 3.39
CA ARG A 100 8.58 4.43 3.10
C ARG A 100 7.44 3.54 3.62
N PRO A 101 6.74 2.79 2.75
CA PRO A 101 5.75 1.83 3.18
C PRO A 101 6.39 0.68 3.97
N LYS A 102 5.70 0.23 5.01
CA LYS A 102 6.11 -0.91 5.86
C LYS A 102 5.21 -2.12 5.70
N ILE A 103 3.98 -1.92 5.24
CA ILE A 103 2.93 -2.92 5.20
C ILE A 103 2.41 -3.04 3.77
N GLY A 104 2.34 -4.27 3.27
CA GLY A 104 1.63 -4.62 2.06
C GLY A 104 0.13 -4.66 2.27
N TRP A 105 -0.62 -4.19 1.28
CA TRP A 105 -2.08 -4.08 1.28
C TRP A 105 -2.63 -4.57 -0.06
N GLN A 106 -3.18 -5.79 -0.04
CA GLN A 106 -3.70 -6.51 -1.21
C GLN A 106 -5.13 -6.98 -0.93
N ILE A 107 -6.04 -6.04 -0.64
CA ILE A 107 -7.41 -6.39 -0.21
C ILE A 107 -8.32 -6.85 -1.35
N ASP A 108 -8.00 -6.49 -2.60
CA ASP A 108 -8.89 -6.67 -3.75
C ASP A 108 -8.42 -7.60 -4.88
N PRO A 109 -7.15 -8.06 -5.00
CA PRO A 109 -6.78 -9.10 -5.96
C PRO A 109 -7.56 -10.40 -5.73
N PHE A 110 -7.85 -11.14 -6.80
CA PHE A 110 -8.61 -12.39 -6.72
C PHE A 110 -7.70 -13.59 -6.47
N GLY A 111 -7.40 -13.82 -5.19
CA GLY A 111 -6.40 -14.79 -4.76
C GLY A 111 -5.02 -14.16 -4.57
N HIS A 112 -4.16 -14.83 -3.81
CA HIS A 112 -2.87 -14.30 -3.38
C HIS A 112 -1.74 -15.28 -3.68
N SER A 113 -0.64 -14.74 -4.18
CA SER A 113 0.51 -15.49 -4.65
C SER A 113 1.60 -15.53 -3.59
N ARG A 114 2.25 -16.69 -3.51
CA ARG A 114 3.43 -16.87 -2.69
C ARG A 114 4.57 -15.95 -3.18
N GLU A 115 4.63 -15.70 -4.48
CA GLU A 115 5.60 -14.85 -5.14
C GLU A 115 5.53 -13.40 -4.61
N VAL A 116 4.34 -12.81 -4.51
CA VAL A 116 4.16 -11.45 -3.95
C VAL A 116 4.56 -11.39 -2.48
N ALA A 117 4.15 -12.36 -1.66
CA ALA A 117 4.58 -12.42 -0.26
C ALA A 117 6.11 -12.49 -0.11
N SER A 118 6.77 -13.28 -0.96
CA SER A 118 8.24 -13.38 -1.00
C SER A 118 8.90 -12.08 -1.49
N LEU A 119 8.31 -11.39 -2.46
CA LEU A 119 8.80 -10.09 -2.94
C LEU A 119 8.67 -9.01 -1.87
N PHE A 120 7.51 -8.93 -1.20
CA PHE A 120 7.26 -7.93 -0.16
C PHE A 120 8.21 -8.07 1.02
N ALA A 121 8.48 -9.31 1.46
CA ALA A 121 9.51 -9.56 2.48
C ALA A 121 10.91 -9.08 2.02
N GLN A 122 11.25 -9.24 0.74
CA GLN A 122 12.53 -8.78 0.19
C GLN A 122 12.60 -7.28 -0.04
N MET A 123 11.46 -6.62 -0.28
CA MET A 123 11.31 -5.16 -0.31
C MET A 123 11.39 -4.55 1.11
N GLY A 124 11.39 -5.39 2.14
CA GLY A 124 11.52 -4.99 3.54
C GLY A 124 10.20 -4.52 4.15
N PHE A 125 9.08 -5.13 3.75
CA PHE A 125 7.81 -5.01 4.46
C PHE A 125 7.76 -5.97 5.64
N ASP A 126 7.14 -5.49 6.71
CA ASP A 126 6.98 -6.19 7.98
C ASP A 126 5.74 -7.09 8.00
N GLY A 127 4.77 -6.78 7.13
CA GLY A 127 3.50 -7.50 7.06
C GLY A 127 2.80 -7.32 5.71
N LEU A 128 1.84 -8.21 5.46
CA LEU A 128 0.97 -8.18 4.29
C LEU A 128 -0.45 -8.48 4.75
N PHE A 129 -1.37 -7.57 4.46
CA PHE A 129 -2.80 -7.79 4.64
C PHE A 129 -3.44 -8.04 3.29
N PHE A 130 -4.30 -9.04 3.23
CA PHE A 130 -5.03 -9.38 2.03
C PHE A 130 -6.45 -9.84 2.33
N GLY A 131 -7.34 -9.69 1.35
CA GLY A 131 -8.79 -9.77 1.60
C GLY A 131 -9.49 -10.97 0.98
N LYS A 132 -9.10 -11.40 -0.22
CA LYS A 132 -9.87 -12.38 -1.00
C LYS A 132 -9.16 -13.73 -1.08
N PHE A 133 -9.67 -14.68 -0.32
CA PHE A 133 -9.25 -16.07 -0.36
C PHE A 133 -10.47 -16.99 -0.28
N ASP A 134 -10.26 -18.29 -0.46
CA ASP A 134 -11.36 -19.26 -0.53
C ASP A 134 -12.26 -19.21 0.71
N TYR A 135 -13.58 -19.26 0.52
CA TYR A 135 -14.54 -19.09 1.60
C TYR A 135 -14.50 -20.25 2.60
N GLN A 136 -14.15 -21.47 2.16
CA GLN A 136 -14.02 -22.64 3.05
C GLN A 136 -12.78 -22.48 3.93
N ASP A 137 -11.68 -21.99 3.36
CA ASP A 137 -10.47 -21.64 4.12
C ASP A 137 -10.75 -20.49 5.12
N HIS A 138 -11.53 -19.48 4.72
CA HIS A 138 -11.96 -18.40 5.63
C HIS A 138 -12.75 -18.93 6.83
N GLU A 139 -13.76 -19.77 6.61
CA GLU A 139 -14.55 -20.39 7.68
C GLU A 139 -13.65 -21.23 8.60
N GLN A 140 -12.78 -22.07 8.04
CA GLN A 140 -11.86 -22.90 8.80
C GLN A 140 -10.89 -22.07 9.66
N ARG A 141 -10.26 -21.03 9.08
CA ARG A 141 -9.31 -20.15 9.80
C ARG A 141 -9.99 -19.32 10.86
N ASN A 142 -11.23 -18.89 10.64
CA ASN A 142 -11.99 -18.15 11.64
C ASN A 142 -12.38 -19.05 12.83
N ALA A 143 -12.74 -20.31 12.56
CA ALA A 143 -13.03 -21.31 13.60
C ALA A 143 -11.77 -21.70 14.40
N THR A 144 -10.63 -21.82 13.73
CA THR A 144 -9.35 -22.27 14.34
C THR A 144 -8.45 -21.13 14.83
N LYS A 145 -8.83 -19.86 14.61
CA LYS A 145 -8.06 -18.65 14.96
C LYS A 145 -6.69 -18.59 14.27
N THR A 146 -6.65 -18.94 12.99
CA THR A 146 -5.43 -18.96 12.16
C THR A 146 -5.54 -18.05 10.92
N LEU A 147 -6.24 -16.91 11.05
CA LEU A 147 -6.28 -15.87 10.02
C LEU A 147 -4.93 -15.15 9.90
N GLU A 148 -4.21 -15.02 11.01
CA GLU A 148 -2.87 -14.44 11.06
C GLU A 148 -1.83 -15.57 11.04
N ILE A 149 -0.87 -15.49 10.11
CA ILE A 149 0.18 -16.49 9.94
C ILE A 149 1.52 -15.83 9.65
N ILE A 150 2.61 -16.53 9.99
CA ILE A 150 3.94 -16.23 9.45
C ILE A 150 4.04 -16.95 8.10
N TRP A 151 3.82 -16.21 7.01
CA TRP A 151 3.84 -16.81 5.67
C TRP A 151 5.27 -16.99 5.15
N LYS A 152 5.80 -18.21 5.31
CA LYS A 152 7.11 -18.63 4.75
C LYS A 152 6.99 -18.90 3.25
N ALA A 153 7.07 -17.83 2.46
CA ALA A 153 6.74 -17.85 1.04
C ALA A 153 7.87 -18.35 0.11
N SER A 154 9.08 -18.63 0.60
CA SER A 154 10.16 -19.15 -0.24
C SER A 154 10.81 -20.39 0.36
N ALA A 155 10.81 -21.48 -0.40
CA ALA A 155 11.54 -22.69 -0.05
C ALA A 155 13.06 -22.48 -0.01
N ASN A 156 13.58 -21.48 -0.72
CA ASN A 156 15.02 -21.28 -0.91
C ASN A 156 15.61 -20.18 -0.01
N LEU A 157 14.81 -19.21 0.44
CA LEU A 157 15.34 -18.07 1.20
C LEU A 157 15.49 -18.33 2.71
N GLY A 158 14.95 -19.44 3.22
CA GLY A 158 15.06 -19.84 4.63
C GLY A 158 14.62 -18.73 5.61
N GLU A 159 15.09 -18.78 6.87
CA GLU A 159 14.85 -17.72 7.85
C GLU A 159 15.83 -16.53 7.75
N TYR A 160 16.78 -16.59 6.81
CA TYR A 160 17.98 -15.74 6.77
C TYR A 160 17.73 -14.25 6.42
N LYS A 161 16.51 -13.87 6.04
CA LYS A 161 16.14 -12.46 5.78
C LYS A 161 15.16 -11.84 6.80
N TYR A 162 14.67 -12.58 7.79
CA TYR A 162 13.72 -12.06 8.79
C TYR A 162 14.39 -11.43 10.02
N ARG A 163 15.71 -11.22 9.98
CA ARG A 163 16.46 -10.47 10.98
C ARG A 163 17.21 -9.36 10.26
N TYR A 164 16.75 -8.12 10.39
CA TYR A 164 17.62 -6.97 10.20
C TYR A 164 18.00 -6.40 11.57
N ASN A 165 19.30 -6.12 11.69
CA ASN A 165 19.89 -5.22 12.68
C ASN A 165 19.27 -3.82 12.60
#